data_AF-A0A1F9L7K4-F1
#
_entry.id   AF-A0A1F9L7K4-F1
#
_cell.length_a   1.000
_cell.length_b   1.000
_cell.length_c   1.000
_cell.angle_alpha   90.00
_cell.angle_beta   90.00
_cell.angle_gamma   90.00
#
_symmetry.space_group_name_H-M   'P 1'
#
loop_
_entity.id
_entity.type
_entity.pdbx_description
1 polymer ?
#
loop_
_entity_poly.entity_id
_entity_poly.type
_entity_poly.pdbx_seq_one_letter_code
_entity_poly.pdbx_strand_id
1 'polypeptide(L)'
;MELQSIWFFLWGLLWAVFFMTDGFDFGVGTLYPFLGKTDQDKRMMINSIGPLWDGNEVWLLTAGGVTFAAFPKVYAVMFSSLYTPLMLILFALIFRGVAFEFRGKINGEGW
;
A
#
# COMPACT_ATOMS: atom_id res chain seq x y z
N MET A 1 -0.10 -30.32 12.24
CA MET A 1 0.25 -29.03 12.89
C MET A 1 1.35 -28.27 12.16
N GLU A 2 2.27 -28.93 11.46
CA GLU A 2 3.34 -28.24 10.72
C GLU A 2 2.84 -27.31 9.61
N LEU A 3 1.96 -27.79 8.72
CA LEU A 3 1.42 -26.99 7.62
C LEU A 3 0.68 -25.72 8.10
N GLN A 4 -0.11 -25.83 9.16
CA GLN A 4 -0.79 -24.67 9.78
C GLN A 4 0.22 -23.65 10.33
N SER A 5 1.30 -24.12 10.94
CA SER A 5 2.36 -23.25 11.48
C SER A 5 3.13 -22.54 10.37
N ILE A 6 3.42 -23.26 9.27
CA ILE A 6 4.04 -22.68 8.06
C ILE A 6 3.16 -21.59 7.47
N TRP A 7 1.87 -21.85 7.26
CA TRP A 7 0.95 -20.85 6.71
C TRP A 7 0.77 -19.65 7.63
N PHE A 8 0.74 -19.86 8.94
CA PHE A 8 0.68 -18.77 9.90
C PHE A 8 1.95 -17.90 9.86
N PHE A 9 3.13 -18.52 9.77
CA PHE A 9 4.39 -17.81 9.58
C PHE A 9 4.41 -17.01 8.27
N LEU A 10 4.03 -17.64 7.15
CA LEU A 10 3.96 -16.97 5.84
C LEU A 10 2.98 -15.80 5.85
N TRP A 11 1.83 -15.96 6.50
CA TRP A 11 0.86 -14.88 6.65
C TRP A 11 1.46 -13.68 7.38
N GLY A 12 2.14 -13.90 8.51
CA GLY A 12 2.84 -12.84 9.23
C GLY A 12 3.99 -12.22 8.43
N LEU A 13 4.78 -13.03 7.72
CA LEU A 13 5.88 -12.57 6.88
C LEU A 13 5.39 -11.67 5.75
N LEU A 14 4.33 -12.05 5.04
CA LEU A 14 3.78 -11.26 3.94
C LEU A 14 3.26 -9.90 4.41
N TRP A 15 2.56 -9.86 5.54
CA TRP A 15 2.15 -8.60 6.16
C TRP A 15 3.35 -7.77 6.62
N ALA A 16 4.37 -8.38 7.20
CA ALA A 16 5.59 -7.67 7.62
C ALA A 16 6.34 -7.06 6.42
N VAL A 17 6.46 -7.80 5.32
CA VAL A 17 7.05 -7.27 4.08
C VAL A 17 6.21 -6.12 3.55
N PHE A 18 4.89 -6.27 3.45
CA PHE A 18 3.98 -5.19 3.04
C PHE A 18 4.16 -3.92 3.89
N PHE A 19 4.15 -4.05 5.22
CA PHE A 19 4.32 -2.90 6.11
C PHE A 19 5.71 -2.28 6.03
N MET A 20 6.74 -3.06 5.68
CA MET A 20 8.08 -2.53 5.49
C MET A 20 8.23 -1.79 4.15
N THR A 21 7.70 -2.36 3.07
CA THR A 21 7.84 -1.83 1.71
C THR A 21 6.86 -0.70 1.45
N ASP A 22 5.55 -0.99 1.46
CA ASP A 22 4.53 0.02 1.19
C ASP A 22 4.39 1.01 2.36
N GLY A 23 4.81 0.63 3.57
CA GLY A 23 4.94 1.57 4.69
C GLY A 23 5.95 2.69 4.45
N PHE A 24 7.02 2.43 3.69
CA PHE A 24 7.93 3.50 3.24
C PHE A 24 7.21 4.44 2.26
N ASP A 25 6.44 3.90 1.32
CA ASP A 25 5.70 4.70 0.33
C ASP A 25 4.64 5.59 1.00
N PHE A 26 3.86 5.02 1.93
CA PHE A 26 2.92 5.80 2.75
C PHE A 26 3.63 6.82 3.63
N GLY A 27 4.80 6.49 4.16
CA GLY A 27 5.62 7.41 4.96
C GLY A 27 6.06 8.63 4.16
N VAL A 28 6.57 8.42 2.94
CA VAL A 28 6.94 9.50 2.01
C VAL A 28 5.70 10.33 1.65
N GLY A 29 4.58 9.69 1.30
CA GLY A 29 3.33 10.38 0.98
C GLY A 29 2.78 11.21 2.15
N THR A 30 2.88 10.72 3.38
CA THR A 30 2.44 11.45 4.59
C THR A 30 3.34 12.64 4.89
N LEU A 31 4.65 12.50 4.68
CA LEU A 31 5.62 13.57 4.91
C LEU A 31 5.67 14.60 3.77
N TYR A 32 5.13 14.26 2.59
CA TYR A 32 5.18 15.09 1.39
C TYR A 32 4.72 16.55 1.62
N PRO A 33 3.59 16.85 2.30
CA PRO A 33 3.16 18.22 2.56
C PRO A 33 4.05 19.00 3.53
N PHE A 34 4.82 18.30 4.38
CA PHE A 34 5.61 18.91 5.45
C PHE A 34 7.07 19.12 5.05
N LEU A 35 7.65 18.15 4.31
CA LEU A 35 9.05 18.16 3.88
C LEU A 35 9.24 18.64 2.44
N GLY A 36 8.21 18.52 1.58
CA GLY A 36 8.23 18.97 0.19
C GLY A 36 8.03 20.48 0.06
N LYS A 37 8.95 21.30 0.61
CA LYS A 37 8.83 22.77 0.61
C LYS A 37 9.18 23.39 -0.74
N THR A 38 10.12 22.80 -1.47
CA THR A 38 10.49 23.22 -2.82
C THR A 38 10.06 22.20 -3.87
N ASP A 39 9.97 22.61 -5.14
CA ASP A 39 9.70 21.67 -6.23
C ASP A 39 10.78 20.60 -6.38
N GLN A 40 12.03 20.93 -6.02
CA GLN A 40 13.12 19.97 -6.00
C GLN A 40 12.91 18.91 -4.92
N ASP A 41 12.51 19.31 -3.70
CA ASP A 41 12.22 18.37 -2.60
C ASP A 41 11.06 17.45 -2.98
N LYS A 42 9.97 18.02 -3.50
CA LYS A 42 8.79 17.27 -3.95
C LYS A 42 9.14 16.24 -5.01
N ARG A 43 9.92 16.62 -6.03
CA ARG A 43 10.38 15.72 -7.09
C ARG A 43 11.28 14.62 -6.53
N MET A 44 12.20 14.95 -5.63
CA MET A 44 13.09 13.97 -5.00
C MET A 44 12.30 12.93 -4.18
N MET A 45 11.32 13.39 -3.39
CA MET A 45 10.45 12.49 -2.63
C MET A 45 9.66 11.55 -3.53
N ILE A 46 9.00 12.06 -4.58
CA ILE A 46 8.24 11.23 -5.52
C ILE A 46 9.16 10.25 -6.27
N ASN A 47 10.33 10.70 -6.74
CA ASN A 47 11.27 9.84 -7.45
C ASN A 47 11.87 8.73 -6.58
N SER A 48 11.88 8.90 -5.25
CA SER A 48 12.37 7.86 -4.32
C SER A 48 11.44 6.64 -4.24
N ILE A 49 10.14 6.83 -4.49
CA ILE A 49 9.12 5.76 -4.44
C ILE A 49 8.68 5.31 -5.84
N GLY A 50 8.79 6.19 -6.84
CA GLY A 50 8.26 5.99 -8.20
C GLY A 50 8.61 4.65 -8.87
N PRO A 51 9.85 4.13 -8.78
CA PRO A 51 10.20 2.87 -9.43
C PRO A 51 9.66 1.60 -8.75
N LEU A 52 9.20 1.70 -7.49
CA LEU A 52 8.95 0.54 -6.64
C LEU A 52 7.51 0.45 -6.11
N TRP A 53 6.78 1.56 -6.01
CA TRP A 53 5.48 1.62 -5.32
C TRP A 53 4.46 0.60 -5.85
N ASP A 54 4.34 0.46 -7.18
CA ASP A 54 3.39 -0.49 -7.80
C ASP A 54 3.74 -1.94 -7.46
N GLY A 55 5.05 -2.26 -7.40
CA GLY A 55 5.53 -3.55 -6.93
C GLY A 55 5.30 -3.77 -5.43
N ASN A 56 5.40 -2.71 -4.62
CA ASN A 56 5.17 -2.78 -3.19
C ASN A 56 3.70 -3.08 -2.87
N GLU A 57 2.75 -2.55 -3.65
CA GLU A 57 1.31 -2.84 -3.50
C GLU A 57 0.96 -4.33 -3.71
N VAL A 58 1.75 -5.07 -4.49
CA VAL A 58 1.53 -6.53 -4.72
C VAL A 58 1.60 -7.32 -3.41
N TRP A 59 2.38 -6.86 -2.42
CA TRP A 59 2.44 -7.51 -1.11
C TRP A 59 1.11 -7.43 -0.37
N LEU A 60 0.36 -6.34 -0.51
CA LEU A 60 -1.00 -6.22 0.04
C LEU A 60 -1.93 -7.25 -0.57
N LEU A 61 -1.94 -7.34 -1.91
CA LEU A 61 -2.77 -8.28 -2.66
C LEU A 61 -2.45 -9.72 -2.27
N THR A 62 -1.16 -10.04 -2.14
CA THR A 62 -0.70 -11.38 -1.77
C THR A 62 -1.04 -11.71 -0.31
N ALA A 63 -0.85 -10.77 0.63
CA ALA A 63 -1.23 -10.95 2.02
C ALA A 63 -2.75 -11.15 2.17
N GLY A 64 -3.56 -10.39 1.43
CA GLY A 64 -5.01 -10.58 1.32
C GLY A 64 -5.38 -11.94 0.73
N GLY A 65 -4.72 -12.35 -0.35
CA GLY A 65 -4.90 -13.64 -1.00
C GLY A 65 -4.57 -14.84 -0.11
N VAL A 66 -3.47 -14.77 0.65
CA VAL A 66 -3.13 -15.80 1.64
C VAL A 66 -4.13 -15.81 2.79
N THR A 67 -4.62 -14.64 3.23
CA THR A 67 -5.69 -14.58 4.23
C THR A 67 -6.95 -15.29 3.74
N PHE A 68 -7.31 -15.12 2.46
CA PHE A 68 -8.43 -15.82 1.83
C PHE A 68 -8.20 -17.33 1.72
N ALA A 69 -7.03 -17.74 1.20
CA ALA A 69 -6.73 -19.15 0.90
C ALA A 69 -6.48 -20.00 2.15
N ALA A 70 -5.68 -19.51 3.10
CA ALA A 70 -5.29 -20.25 4.29
C ALA A 70 -6.21 -20.00 5.49
N PHE A 71 -6.85 -18.82 5.56
CA PHE A 71 -7.69 -18.40 6.70
C PHE A 71 -9.06 -17.84 6.27
N PRO A 72 -9.88 -18.60 5.52
CA PRO A 72 -11.10 -18.09 4.88
C PRO A 72 -12.11 -17.48 5.87
N LYS A 73 -12.20 -18.02 7.09
CA LYS A 73 -13.06 -17.46 8.14
C LYS A 73 -12.59 -16.07 8.58
N VAL A 74 -11.27 -15.88 8.73
CA VAL A 74 -10.69 -14.58 9.09
C VAL A 74 -10.96 -13.58 7.96
N TYR A 75 -10.72 -13.97 6.71
CA TYR A 75 -11.02 -13.15 5.55
C TYR A 75 -12.49 -12.72 5.52
N ALA A 76 -13.42 -13.67 5.63
CA ALA A 76 -14.85 -13.39 5.56
C ALA A 76 -15.33 -12.45 6.68
N VAL A 77 -14.88 -12.69 7.93
CA VAL A 77 -15.25 -11.84 9.07
C VAL A 77 -14.63 -10.44 8.93
N MET A 78 -13.37 -10.35 8.52
CA MET A 78 -12.68 -9.06 8.35
C MET A 78 -13.37 -8.19 7.29
N PHE A 79 -13.62 -8.74 6.09
CA PHE A 79 -14.22 -7.99 4.98
C PHE A 79 -15.70 -7.65 5.19
N SER A 80 -16.45 -8.46 5.95
CA SER A 80 -17.85 -8.16 6.28
C SER A 80 -17.98 -7.17 7.45
N SER A 81 -17.23 -7.37 8.54
CA SER A 81 -17.31 -6.50 9.73
C SER A 81 -16.65 -5.14 9.52
N LEU A 82 -15.60 -5.07 8.70
CA LEU A 82 -14.87 -3.84 8.38
C LEU A 82 -15.17 -3.33 6.97
N TYR A 83 -16.36 -3.63 6.44
CA TYR A 83 -16.75 -3.25 5.07
C TYR A 83 -16.49 -1.77 4.78
N THR A 84 -17.03 -0.86 5.61
CA THR A 84 -16.88 0.59 5.39
C THR A 84 -15.42 1.05 5.51
N PRO A 85 -14.66 0.73 6.57
CA PRO A 85 -13.23 1.05 6.63
C PRO A 85 -12.42 0.53 5.45
N LEU A 86 -12.59 -0.74 5.06
CA LEU A 86 -11.87 -1.34 3.94
C LEU A 86 -12.23 -0.69 2.61
N MET A 87 -13.48 -0.25 2.44
CA MET A 87 -13.86 0.51 1.26
C MET A 87 -13.18 1.88 1.18
N LEU A 88 -13.07 2.60 2.31
CA LEU A 88 -12.33 3.87 2.33
C LEU A 88 -10.86 3.66 1.97
N ILE A 89 -10.24 2.59 2.49
CA ILE A 89 -8.86 2.22 2.15
C ILE A 89 -8.74 1.93 0.66
N LEU A 90 -9.65 1.14 0.08
CA LEU A 90 -9.61 0.84 -1.36
C LEU A 90 -9.68 2.11 -2.22
N PHE A 91 -10.60 3.03 -1.90
CA PHE A 91 -10.67 4.30 -2.63
C PHE A 91 -9.40 5.13 -2.45
N ALA A 92 -8.83 5.19 -1.24
CA ALA A 92 -7.58 5.90 -0.99
C ALA A 92 -6.42 5.32 -1.82
N LEU A 93 -6.32 4.00 -1.95
CA LEU A 93 -5.32 3.33 -2.78
C LEU A 93 -5.53 3.65 -4.28
N ILE A 94 -6.77 3.63 -4.76
CA ILE A 94 -7.09 4.02 -6.15
C ILE A 94 -6.64 5.47 -6.41
N PHE A 95 -7.00 6.40 -5.51
CA PHE A 95 -6.59 7.80 -5.66
C PHE A 95 -5.07 7.96 -5.62
N ARG A 96 -4.37 7.21 -4.77
CA ARG A 96 -2.90 7.20 -4.71
C ARG A 96 -2.29 6.79 -6.06
N GLY A 97 -2.72 5.65 -6.60
CA GLY A 97 -2.19 5.15 -7.87
C GLY A 97 -2.43 6.12 -9.03
N VAL A 98 -3.65 6.67 -9.12
CA VAL A 98 -3.99 7.68 -10.15
C VAL A 98 -3.18 8.95 -9.97
N ALA A 99 -3.02 9.44 -8.74
CA ALA A 99 -2.26 10.65 -8.47
C ALA A 99 -0.79 10.52 -8.88
N PHE A 100 -0.14 9.38 -8.60
CA PHE A 100 1.25 9.17 -9.00
C PHE A 100 1.42 9.07 -10.52
N GLU A 101 0.56 8.32 -11.22
CA GLU A 101 0.67 8.18 -12.68
C GLU A 101 0.41 9.52 -13.41
N PHE A 102 -0.49 10.36 -12.87
CA PHE A 102 -0.87 11.62 -13.52
C PHE A 102 0.01 12.81 -13.14
N ARG A 103 0.72 12.76 -12.00
CA ARG A 103 1.61 13.83 -11.52
C ARG A 103 2.60 14.34 -12.59
N GLY A 104 3.12 13.45 -13.43
CA GLY A 104 4.10 13.79 -14.46
C GLY A 104 3.52 14.18 -15.82
N LYS A 105 2.19 14.15 -16.01
CA LYS A 105 1.56 14.31 -17.32
C LYS A 105 1.16 15.74 -17.67
N ILE A 106 1.07 16.63 -16.67
CA ILE A 106 0.69 18.04 -16.86
C ILE A 106 1.72 18.94 -16.16
N ASN A 107 2.25 19.93 -16.89
CA ASN A 107 3.13 20.95 -16.32
C ASN A 107 2.30 22.17 -15.89
N GLY A 108 1.80 22.19 -14.66
CA GLY A 108 1.08 23.34 -14.09
C GLY A 108 1.25 23.40 -12.57
N GLU A 109 1.27 24.60 -11.99
CA GLU A 109 1.58 24.82 -10.56
C GLU A 109 0.59 24.12 -9.58
N GLY A 110 -0.61 23.79 -10.04
CA GLY A 110 -1.61 23.04 -9.26
C GLY A 110 -1.43 21.51 -9.29
N TRP A 111 -0.47 20.99 -10.06
CA TRP A 111 -0.25 19.57 -10.31
C TRP A 111 1.20 19.14 -10.19
#